data_AF-A0AAN8B590-F1
#
_entry.id   AF-A0AAN8B590-F1
#
_cell.length_a   1.000
_cell.length_b   1.000
_cell.length_c   1.000
_cell.angle_alpha   90.00
_cell.angle_beta   90.00
_cell.angle_gamma   90.00
#
_symmetry.space_group_name_H-M   'P 1'
#
loop_
_entity.id
_entity.type
_entity.pdbx_description
1 polymer ?
#
loop_
_entity_poly.entity_id
_entity_poly.type
_entity_poly.pdbx_seq_one_letter_code
_entity_poly.pdbx_strand_id
1 'polypeptide(L)'
;MCLPFYSSAKINDRPIIGVLAQEVYSQKPNQTAYIAASYVKFLESAGARVVPVMINQPMEEYKKLFNSINGILYPGGGVSIISSGYERAAKIFYELAIEANSRGDYFPVWGTCLGFEQLMYLTSEKTILSQTNTSGVALPLNFTNEIKDSRMFKDFPAELIEDLATEALTENSHKWSLAVLTHNTNEELNMFYKVLSTNTDGKVEFVSTVEAYDSPIYGTQWHPEKNAFEWTSPYIPHSPSAIKTTFYLAQFFVSEARKNFHKFESEDEESKALIYNYNPVFTGPKSGLEQIYFFRCFTLDI
;
A
#
# COMPACT_ATOMS: atom_id res chain seq x y z
N MET A 1 -2.09 2.79 -48.51
CA MET A 1 -2.38 3.35 -47.18
C MET A 1 -1.45 2.68 -46.19
N CYS A 2 -0.42 3.38 -45.71
CA CYS A 2 0.38 2.92 -44.58
C CYS A 2 -0.44 3.14 -43.31
N LEU A 3 -0.75 2.07 -42.59
CA LEU A 3 -1.27 2.15 -41.23
C LEU A 3 -0.20 2.77 -40.33
N PRO A 4 -0.55 3.67 -39.40
CA PRO A 4 0.41 4.13 -38.41
C PRO A 4 0.80 2.93 -37.54
N PHE A 5 2.10 2.63 -37.47
CA PHE A 5 2.64 1.77 -36.42
C PHE A 5 2.35 2.48 -35.09
N TYR A 6 1.35 1.99 -34.35
CA TYR A 6 1.27 2.27 -32.92
C TYR A 6 2.52 1.67 -32.30
N SER A 7 3.49 2.52 -31.96
CA SER A 7 4.55 2.13 -31.04
C SER A 7 3.85 1.72 -29.76
N SER A 8 3.80 0.42 -29.47
CA SER A 8 3.45 -0.05 -28.12
C SER A 8 4.30 0.77 -27.15
N ALA A 9 3.66 1.41 -26.16
CA ALA A 9 4.42 1.98 -25.07
C ALA A 9 5.34 0.88 -24.52
N LYS A 10 6.59 1.22 -24.25
CA LYS A 10 7.51 0.27 -23.63
C LYS A 10 6.96 -0.05 -22.23
N ILE A 11 6.91 -1.32 -21.86
CA ILE A 11 6.40 -1.78 -20.56
C ILE A 11 7.47 -2.67 -19.91
N ASN A 12 7.60 -2.62 -18.58
CA ASN A 12 8.42 -3.55 -17.81
C ASN A 12 7.56 -4.76 -17.37
N ASP A 13 7.74 -5.91 -18.01
CA ASP A 13 6.98 -7.14 -17.69
C ASP A 13 7.53 -7.94 -16.49
N ARG A 14 8.55 -7.43 -15.79
CA ARG A 14 9.15 -8.09 -14.62
C ARG A 14 9.24 -7.18 -13.40
N PRO A 15 8.16 -6.45 -13.03
CA PRO A 15 8.23 -5.44 -11.98
C PRO A 15 8.59 -6.06 -10.62
N ILE A 16 9.39 -5.34 -9.86
CA ILE A 16 9.77 -5.65 -8.48
C ILE A 16 9.24 -4.54 -7.60
N ILE A 17 8.44 -4.86 -6.59
CA ILE A 17 7.84 -3.88 -5.70
C ILE A 17 8.38 -4.08 -4.28
N GLY A 18 8.80 -2.98 -3.65
CA GLY A 18 9.21 -2.97 -2.26
C GLY A 18 8.00 -3.08 -1.33
N VAL A 19 8.08 -3.88 -0.26
CA VAL A 19 7.09 -3.85 0.83
C VAL A 19 7.79 -3.42 2.11
N LEU A 20 7.32 -2.34 2.71
CA LEU A 20 7.97 -1.76 3.89
C LEU A 20 7.76 -2.63 5.13
N ALA A 21 8.86 -3.06 5.74
CA ALA A 21 8.81 -3.72 7.05
C ALA A 21 8.45 -2.71 8.15
N GLN A 22 7.98 -3.21 9.28
CA GLN A 22 7.68 -2.40 10.46
C GLN A 22 8.19 -3.08 11.72
N GLU A 23 8.38 -2.34 12.81
CA GLU A 23 8.83 -2.88 14.08
C GLU A 23 7.87 -3.95 14.61
N VAL A 24 8.43 -4.99 15.23
CA VAL A 24 7.63 -5.85 16.11
C VAL A 24 7.41 -5.17 17.46
N TYR A 25 6.22 -5.31 18.03
CA TYR A 25 5.91 -4.72 19.33
C TYR A 25 6.75 -5.30 20.48
N SER A 26 6.94 -6.62 20.49
CA SER A 26 7.78 -7.32 21.46
C SER A 26 9.00 -7.91 20.75
N GLN A 27 10.09 -7.15 20.74
CA GLN A 27 11.32 -7.55 20.06
C GLN A 27 11.92 -8.80 20.70
N LYS A 28 12.30 -9.75 19.83
CA LYS A 28 13.08 -10.93 20.21
C LYS A 28 14.42 -10.88 19.48
N PRO A 29 15.44 -11.59 19.96
CA PRO A 29 16.69 -11.74 19.20
C PRO A 29 16.39 -12.20 17.77
N ASN A 30 16.89 -11.46 16.78
CA ASN A 30 16.68 -11.69 15.34
C ASN A 30 15.24 -11.50 14.81
N GLN A 31 14.31 -10.95 15.60
CA GLN A 31 12.97 -10.57 15.17
C GLN A 31 12.71 -9.15 15.67
N THR A 32 13.14 -8.18 14.88
CA THR A 32 13.03 -6.75 15.20
C THR A 32 12.07 -6.04 14.26
N ALA A 33 11.88 -6.56 13.05
CA ALA A 33 10.92 -6.06 12.07
C ALA A 33 10.13 -7.22 11.44
N TYR A 34 8.98 -6.90 10.84
CA TYR A 34 8.15 -7.89 10.18
C TYR A 34 7.37 -7.34 8.99
N ILE A 35 6.93 -8.26 8.12
CA ILE A 35 5.96 -8.03 7.04
C ILE A 35 4.91 -9.15 7.12
N ALA A 36 3.63 -8.80 7.08
CA ALA A 36 2.56 -9.79 6.94
C ALA A 36 2.62 -10.43 5.54
N ALA A 37 2.55 -11.76 5.47
CA ALA A 37 2.70 -12.47 4.19
C ALA A 37 1.56 -12.18 3.19
N SER A 38 0.41 -11.72 3.66
CA SER A 38 -0.72 -11.30 2.83
C SER A 38 -0.34 -10.19 1.83
N TYR A 39 0.48 -9.21 2.22
CA TYR A 39 0.95 -8.16 1.29
C TYR A 39 1.88 -8.70 0.20
N VAL A 40 2.69 -9.72 0.53
CA VAL A 40 3.55 -10.38 -0.46
C VAL A 40 2.68 -11.13 -1.46
N LYS A 41 1.74 -11.95 -0.98
CA LYS A 41 0.79 -12.71 -1.80
C LYS A 41 -0.08 -11.80 -2.67
N PHE A 42 -0.49 -10.65 -2.14
CA PHE A 42 -1.24 -9.62 -2.85
C PHE A 42 -0.52 -9.16 -4.12
N LEU A 43 0.74 -8.73 -3.99
CA LEU A 43 1.52 -8.25 -5.13
C LEU A 43 1.88 -9.39 -6.10
N GLU A 44 2.26 -10.55 -5.59
CA GLU A 44 2.62 -11.71 -6.42
C GLU A 44 1.44 -12.24 -7.23
N SER A 45 0.21 -12.16 -6.70
CA SER A 45 -1.00 -12.58 -7.41
C SER A 45 -1.25 -11.79 -8.70
N ALA A 46 -0.70 -10.57 -8.80
CA ALA A 46 -0.79 -9.69 -9.97
C ALA A 46 0.47 -9.71 -10.86
N GLY A 47 1.41 -10.60 -10.57
CA GLY A 47 2.61 -10.82 -11.38
C GLY A 47 3.77 -9.84 -11.11
N ALA A 48 3.89 -9.32 -9.89
CA ALA A 48 5.11 -8.68 -9.40
C ALA A 48 5.95 -9.64 -8.56
N ARG A 49 7.23 -9.33 -8.43
CA ARG A 49 8.10 -9.91 -7.39
C ARG A 49 8.26 -8.92 -6.25
N VAL A 50 8.58 -9.40 -5.05
CA VAL A 50 8.65 -8.56 -3.86
C VAL A 50 10.07 -8.49 -3.30
N VAL A 51 10.46 -7.30 -2.88
CA VAL A 51 11.65 -7.06 -2.04
C VAL A 51 11.18 -6.52 -0.69
N PRO A 52 11.57 -7.13 0.44
CA PRO A 52 11.27 -6.56 1.75
C PRO A 52 12.15 -5.34 2.00
N VAL A 53 11.56 -4.17 2.21
CA VAL A 53 12.27 -2.93 2.50
C VAL A 53 12.48 -2.84 4.01
N MET A 54 13.72 -3.05 4.45
CA MET A 54 14.07 -3.03 5.88
C MET A 54 13.97 -1.62 6.45
N ILE A 55 13.50 -1.50 7.70
CA ILE A 55 13.59 -0.26 8.46
C ILE A 55 15.02 -0.03 8.97
N ASN A 56 15.29 1.22 9.38
CA ASN A 56 16.55 1.63 10.00
C ASN A 56 17.80 1.41 9.13
N GLN A 57 17.66 1.47 7.81
CA GLN A 57 18.81 1.51 6.89
C GLN A 57 19.32 2.96 6.72
N PRO A 58 20.60 3.14 6.37
CA PRO A 58 21.11 4.47 6.02
C PRO A 58 20.52 4.95 4.69
N MET A 59 20.48 6.27 4.50
CA MET A 59 19.91 6.93 3.31
C MET A 59 20.43 6.37 1.98
N GLU A 60 21.72 6.06 1.88
CA GLU A 60 22.32 5.57 0.64
C GLU A 60 21.82 4.18 0.25
N GLU A 61 21.50 3.31 1.23
CA GLU A 61 20.89 2.00 0.96
C GLU A 61 19.46 2.16 0.45
N TYR A 62 18.70 3.12 0.99
CA TYR A 62 17.35 3.42 0.48
C TYR A 62 17.39 3.99 -0.93
N LYS A 63 18.33 4.89 -1.25
CA LYS A 63 18.50 5.42 -2.62
C LYS A 63 18.89 4.31 -3.59
N LYS A 64 19.84 3.44 -3.22
CA LYS A 64 20.23 2.29 -4.05
C LYS A 64 19.02 1.40 -4.33
N LEU A 65 18.25 1.08 -3.30
CA LEU A 65 17.06 0.24 -3.44
C LEU A 65 15.96 0.91 -4.26
N PHE A 66 15.68 2.19 -4.04
CA PHE A 66 14.70 2.98 -4.80
C PHE A 66 14.98 2.93 -6.31
N ASN A 67 16.24 3.11 -6.71
CA ASN A 67 16.65 3.05 -8.12
C ASN A 67 16.61 1.62 -8.70
N SER A 68 16.44 0.60 -7.86
CA SER A 68 16.43 -0.81 -8.26
C SER A 68 15.02 -1.40 -8.38
N ILE A 69 14.06 -0.91 -7.59
CA ILE A 69 12.67 -1.40 -7.57
C ILE A 69 11.75 -0.48 -8.37
N ASN A 70 10.56 -0.98 -8.71
CA ASN A 70 9.60 -0.35 -9.62
C ASN A 70 8.39 0.28 -8.91
N GLY A 71 8.35 0.27 -7.59
CA GLY A 71 7.29 0.84 -6.78
C GLY A 71 7.44 0.43 -5.32
N ILE A 72 6.67 1.04 -4.42
CA ILE A 72 6.70 0.69 -3.00
C ILE A 72 5.30 0.64 -2.38
N LEU A 73 5.09 -0.34 -1.52
CA LEU A 73 3.89 -0.50 -0.70
C LEU A 73 4.21 -0.27 0.78
N TYR A 74 3.45 0.62 1.39
CA TYR A 74 3.39 0.92 2.82
C TYR A 74 2.24 0.09 3.42
N PRO A 75 2.52 -1.05 4.08
CA PRO A 75 1.48 -1.93 4.60
C PRO A 75 0.79 -1.36 5.84
N GLY A 76 -0.34 -1.94 6.20
CA GLY A 76 -0.99 -1.70 7.48
C GLY A 76 -0.15 -2.19 8.66
N GLY A 77 -0.44 -1.72 9.86
CA GLY A 77 0.42 -1.94 11.01
C GLY A 77 -0.03 -1.22 12.27
N GLY A 78 0.84 -1.23 13.28
CA GLY A 78 0.55 -0.64 14.60
C GLY A 78 1.68 0.21 15.18
N VAL A 79 2.62 0.65 14.35
CA VAL A 79 3.75 1.50 14.77
C VAL A 79 3.42 2.98 14.65
N SER A 80 4.23 3.84 15.25
CA SER A 80 4.02 5.30 15.23
C SER A 80 4.23 5.89 13.83
N ILE A 81 3.26 6.66 13.32
CA ILE A 81 3.39 7.40 12.04
C ILE A 81 4.23 8.68 12.13
N ILE A 82 4.74 9.02 13.33
CA ILE A 82 5.54 10.22 13.59
C ILE A 82 6.94 9.91 14.13
N SER A 83 7.15 8.69 14.64
CA SER A 83 8.36 8.36 15.42
C SER A 83 8.66 6.87 15.39
N SER A 84 8.79 6.31 14.19
CA SER A 84 9.21 4.92 13.96
C SER A 84 10.25 4.82 12.83
N GLY A 85 10.95 3.70 12.76
CA GLY A 85 11.77 3.34 11.62
C GLY A 85 10.94 3.14 10.35
N TYR A 86 9.69 2.71 10.49
CA TYR A 86 8.69 2.68 9.41
C TYR A 86 8.44 4.08 8.84
N GLU A 87 8.11 5.04 9.70
CA GLU A 87 7.88 6.44 9.31
C GLU A 87 9.09 7.02 8.57
N ARG A 88 10.29 6.88 9.15
CA ARG A 88 11.52 7.41 8.55
C ARG A 88 11.79 6.83 7.17
N ALA A 89 11.62 5.52 7.01
CA ALA A 89 11.81 4.86 5.73
C ALA A 89 10.72 5.28 4.71
N ALA A 90 9.45 5.32 5.13
CA ALA A 90 8.35 5.78 4.29
C ALA A 90 8.54 7.24 3.84
N LYS A 91 9.02 8.12 4.71
CA LYS A 91 9.34 9.52 4.38
C LYS A 91 10.39 9.60 3.28
N ILE A 92 11.49 8.86 3.42
CA ILE A 92 12.57 8.84 2.42
C ILE A 92 12.06 8.36 1.06
N PHE A 93 11.32 7.26 1.01
CA PHE A 93 10.77 6.74 -0.24
C PHE A 93 9.71 7.68 -0.85
N TYR A 94 8.91 8.35 -0.02
CA TYR A 94 7.92 9.33 -0.47
C TYR A 94 8.61 10.54 -1.12
N GLU A 95 9.63 11.12 -0.47
CA GLU A 95 10.41 12.24 -1.02
C GLU A 95 11.11 11.86 -2.33
N LEU A 96 11.75 10.68 -2.39
CA LEU A 96 12.37 10.15 -3.61
C LEU A 96 11.32 9.95 -4.73
N ALA A 97 10.14 9.42 -4.39
CA ALA A 97 9.07 9.23 -5.36
C ALA A 97 8.52 10.56 -5.89
N ILE A 98 8.30 11.56 -5.02
CA ILE A 98 7.88 12.91 -5.45
C ILE A 98 8.92 13.53 -6.39
N GLU A 99 10.21 13.48 -6.02
CA GLU A 99 11.29 14.00 -6.85
C GLU A 99 11.33 13.28 -8.22
N ALA A 100 11.33 11.95 -8.23
CA ALA A 100 11.37 11.14 -9.44
C ALA A 100 10.18 11.45 -10.36
N ASN A 101 8.95 11.44 -9.83
CA ASN A 101 7.75 11.73 -10.62
C ASN A 101 7.78 13.16 -11.19
N SER A 102 8.27 14.15 -10.42
CA SER A 102 8.36 15.55 -10.87
C SER A 102 9.30 15.74 -12.08
N ARG A 103 10.31 14.87 -12.25
CA ARG A 103 11.23 14.87 -13.39
C ARG A 103 10.87 13.86 -14.49
N GLY A 104 9.68 13.25 -14.40
CA GLY A 104 9.18 12.29 -15.40
C GLY A 104 9.65 10.84 -15.21
N ASP A 105 10.23 10.51 -14.06
CA ASP A 105 10.65 9.16 -13.68
C ASP A 105 9.55 8.52 -12.82
N TYR A 106 8.68 7.73 -13.46
CA TYR A 106 7.40 7.30 -12.90
C TYR A 106 7.56 6.30 -11.74
N PHE A 107 7.35 6.67 -10.49
CA PHE A 107 7.51 5.75 -9.36
C PHE A 107 6.22 5.68 -8.51
N PRO A 108 5.47 4.57 -8.56
CA PRO A 108 4.21 4.46 -7.84
C PRO A 108 4.38 4.10 -6.36
N VAL A 109 3.55 4.70 -5.51
CA VAL A 109 3.49 4.45 -4.06
C VAL A 109 2.08 4.02 -3.67
N TRP A 110 1.98 2.98 -2.85
CA TRP A 110 0.71 2.49 -2.31
C TRP A 110 0.73 2.49 -0.79
N GLY A 111 -0.32 3.00 -0.15
CA GLY A 111 -0.51 2.92 1.30
C GLY A 111 -1.77 2.16 1.70
N THR A 112 -1.64 1.18 2.59
CA THR A 112 -2.79 0.45 3.17
C THR A 112 -2.88 0.68 4.68
N CYS A 113 -4.05 1.05 5.19
CA CYS A 113 -4.30 1.33 6.61
C CYS A 113 -3.24 2.25 7.24
N LEU A 114 -2.29 1.73 8.01
CA LEU A 114 -1.15 2.51 8.53
C LEU A 114 -0.38 3.22 7.41
N GLY A 115 -0.19 2.59 6.25
CA GLY A 115 0.41 3.24 5.08
C GLY A 115 -0.43 4.38 4.52
N PHE A 116 -1.75 4.27 4.54
CA PHE A 116 -2.65 5.38 4.18
C PHE A 116 -2.51 6.52 5.19
N GLU A 117 -2.54 6.22 6.49
CA GLU A 117 -2.32 7.20 7.57
C GLU A 117 -0.96 7.91 7.43
N GLN A 118 0.09 7.15 7.09
CA GLN A 118 1.42 7.67 6.85
C GLN A 118 1.45 8.62 5.65
N LEU A 119 0.78 8.29 4.54
CA LEU A 119 0.66 9.20 3.38
C LEU A 119 -0.04 10.51 3.77
N MET A 120 -1.12 10.44 4.54
CA MET A 120 -1.84 11.64 4.99
C MET A 120 -0.95 12.52 5.89
N TYR A 121 -0.16 11.90 6.77
CA TYR A 121 0.81 12.62 7.59
C TYR A 121 1.93 13.24 6.75
N LEU A 122 2.52 12.50 5.79
CA LEU A 122 3.61 13.00 4.96
C LEU A 122 3.18 14.15 4.05
N THR A 123 1.96 14.14 3.53
CA THR A 123 1.44 15.23 2.69
C THR A 123 1.05 16.46 3.50
N SER A 124 0.45 16.29 4.69
CA SER A 124 -0.04 17.41 5.50
C SER A 124 0.95 17.95 6.53
N GLU A 125 1.97 17.16 6.87
CA GLU A 125 2.90 17.33 8.00
C GLU A 125 2.22 17.54 9.36
N LYS A 126 0.95 17.10 9.51
CA LYS A 126 0.11 17.36 10.68
C LYS A 126 -0.50 16.06 11.20
N THR A 127 -0.69 15.95 12.51
CA THR A 127 -1.42 14.83 13.14
C THR A 127 -2.92 15.12 13.11
N ILE A 128 -3.60 14.62 12.08
CA ILE A 128 -4.96 15.01 11.68
C ILE A 128 -6.00 13.88 11.76
N LEU A 129 -5.60 12.72 12.26
CA LEU A 129 -6.48 11.56 12.36
C LEU A 129 -7.44 11.69 13.54
N SER A 130 -8.65 11.18 13.35
CA SER A 130 -9.71 11.11 14.37
C SER A 130 -10.00 9.67 14.73
N GLN A 131 -10.36 9.42 15.99
CA GLN A 131 -10.70 8.07 16.42
C GLN A 131 -12.04 7.63 15.83
N THR A 132 -12.11 6.39 15.36
CA THR A 132 -13.29 5.78 14.74
C THR A 132 -13.50 4.35 15.26
N ASN A 133 -14.74 3.86 15.26
CA ASN A 133 -15.08 2.51 15.69
C ASN A 133 -15.05 1.50 14.53
N THR A 134 -13.84 1.21 14.04
CA THR A 134 -13.59 0.45 12.79
C THR A 134 -12.52 -0.63 12.96
N SER A 135 -12.32 -1.13 14.20
CA SER A 135 -11.26 -2.08 14.55
C SER A 135 -11.57 -3.55 14.24
N GLY A 136 -12.46 -3.82 13.28
CA GLY A 136 -12.86 -5.17 12.89
C GLY A 136 -14.27 -5.21 12.30
N VAL A 137 -14.44 -4.67 11.10
CA VAL A 137 -15.72 -4.62 10.39
C VAL A 137 -15.51 -4.71 8.88
N ALA A 138 -16.40 -5.39 8.17
CA ALA A 138 -16.45 -5.32 6.71
C ALA A 138 -17.44 -4.24 6.27
N LEU A 139 -17.04 -3.39 5.31
CA LEU A 139 -17.86 -2.28 4.81
C LEU A 139 -17.93 -2.30 3.27
N PRO A 140 -19.04 -1.82 2.66
CA PRO A 140 -19.04 -1.38 1.27
C PRO A 140 -18.20 -0.10 1.11
N LEU A 141 -18.07 0.43 -0.09
CA LEU A 141 -17.45 1.72 -0.37
C LEU A 141 -18.52 2.74 -0.79
N ASN A 142 -18.60 3.87 -0.09
CA ASN A 142 -19.41 4.99 -0.56
C ASN A 142 -18.58 5.76 -1.59
N PHE A 143 -18.70 5.43 -2.87
CA PHE A 143 -17.96 6.12 -3.93
C PHE A 143 -18.37 7.58 -4.07
N THR A 144 -17.39 8.44 -4.30
CA THR A 144 -17.63 9.84 -4.67
C THR A 144 -17.79 9.99 -6.18
N ASN A 145 -18.05 11.21 -6.66
CA ASN A 145 -18.08 11.49 -8.09
C ASN A 145 -16.69 11.37 -8.76
N GLU A 146 -15.60 11.43 -8.01
CA GLU A 146 -14.22 11.33 -8.52
C GLU A 146 -13.90 9.96 -9.12
N ILE A 147 -14.67 8.92 -8.77
CA ILE A 147 -14.46 7.56 -9.29
C ILE A 147 -14.49 7.51 -10.83
N LYS A 148 -15.30 8.38 -11.46
CA LYS A 148 -15.53 8.40 -12.92
C LYS A 148 -14.25 8.63 -13.72
N ASP A 149 -13.36 9.46 -13.18
CA ASP A 149 -12.08 9.82 -13.79
C ASP A 149 -10.90 9.23 -13.02
N SER A 150 -11.16 8.22 -12.16
CA SER A 150 -10.12 7.59 -11.35
C SER A 150 -9.21 6.70 -12.19
N ARG A 151 -7.94 6.63 -11.80
CA ARG A 151 -6.99 5.65 -12.35
C ARG A 151 -7.20 4.30 -11.69
N MET A 152 -7.39 4.29 -10.36
CA MET A 152 -7.47 3.07 -9.56
C MET A 152 -8.58 2.12 -10.00
N PHE A 153 -9.79 2.65 -10.27
CA PHE A 153 -10.96 1.84 -10.58
C PHE A 153 -11.29 1.77 -12.08
N LYS A 154 -10.43 2.34 -12.94
CA LYS A 154 -10.69 2.47 -14.38
C LYS A 154 -11.00 1.14 -15.08
N ASP A 155 -10.26 0.09 -14.72
CA ASP A 155 -10.32 -1.21 -15.38
C ASP A 155 -11.15 -2.24 -14.58
N PHE A 156 -11.88 -1.80 -13.55
CA PHE A 156 -12.77 -2.66 -12.78
C PHE A 156 -14.05 -2.98 -13.59
N PRO A 157 -14.55 -4.23 -13.55
CA PRO A 157 -15.86 -4.56 -14.10
C PRO A 157 -16.95 -3.75 -13.42
N ALA A 158 -17.93 -3.27 -14.20
CA ALA A 158 -19.04 -2.46 -13.65
C ALA A 158 -19.81 -3.19 -12.54
N GLU A 159 -20.03 -4.50 -12.70
CA GLU A 159 -20.64 -5.35 -11.67
C GLU A 159 -19.81 -5.35 -10.38
N LEU A 160 -18.47 -5.40 -10.47
CA LEU A 160 -17.60 -5.37 -9.28
C LEU A 160 -17.62 -3.99 -8.59
N ILE A 161 -17.78 -2.90 -9.35
CA ILE A 161 -17.99 -1.57 -8.78
C ILE A 161 -19.34 -1.49 -8.06
N GLU A 162 -20.40 -2.10 -8.61
CA GLU A 162 -21.70 -2.18 -7.96
C GLU A 162 -21.65 -3.02 -6.68
N ASP A 163 -20.99 -4.19 -6.73
CA ASP A 163 -20.77 -5.03 -5.54
C ASP A 163 -19.98 -4.27 -4.48
N LEU A 164 -18.91 -3.55 -4.85
CA LEU A 164 -18.15 -2.71 -3.92
C LEU A 164 -19.00 -1.62 -3.30
N ALA A 165 -19.96 -1.06 -4.02
CA ALA A 165 -20.84 -0.01 -3.51
C ALA A 165 -21.94 -0.52 -2.57
N THR A 166 -22.29 -1.81 -2.65
CA THR A 166 -23.50 -2.35 -2.00
C THR A 166 -23.24 -3.48 -1.02
N GLU A 167 -22.13 -4.23 -1.17
CA GLU A 167 -21.77 -5.36 -0.33
C GLU A 167 -20.61 -5.03 0.62
N ALA A 168 -20.58 -5.69 1.78
CA ALA A 168 -19.51 -5.54 2.76
C ALA A 168 -18.22 -6.26 2.32
N LEU A 169 -17.48 -5.68 1.36
CA LEU A 169 -16.32 -6.32 0.72
C LEU A 169 -14.96 -5.83 1.20
N THR A 170 -14.91 -4.77 2.01
CA THR A 170 -13.65 -4.14 2.44
C THR A 170 -13.39 -4.34 3.92
N GLU A 171 -12.28 -4.99 4.25
CA GLU A 171 -11.89 -5.23 5.65
C GLU A 171 -11.35 -3.95 6.29
N ASN A 172 -11.91 -3.57 7.43
CA ASN A 172 -11.47 -2.45 8.25
C ASN A 172 -11.04 -2.97 9.62
N SER A 173 -9.77 -2.75 9.98
CA SER A 173 -9.17 -3.08 11.27
C SER A 173 -8.30 -1.93 11.80
N HIS A 174 -8.83 -0.70 11.77
CA HIS A 174 -8.15 0.53 12.22
C HIS A 174 -8.85 1.18 13.41
N LYS A 175 -8.14 2.08 14.11
CA LYS A 175 -8.67 2.86 15.24
C LYS A 175 -8.74 4.36 14.94
N TRP A 176 -8.06 4.77 13.89
CA TRP A 176 -7.87 6.15 13.48
C TRP A 176 -8.22 6.26 12.01
N SER A 177 -8.89 7.35 11.64
CA SER A 177 -9.24 7.62 10.25
C SER A 177 -9.14 9.10 9.96
N LEU A 178 -8.94 9.44 8.69
CA LEU A 178 -9.01 10.83 8.23
C LEU A 178 -10.47 11.21 8.02
N ALA A 179 -11.02 12.07 8.88
CA ALA A 179 -12.38 12.59 8.71
C ALA A 179 -12.49 13.40 7.40
N VAL A 180 -13.60 13.27 6.68
CA VAL A 180 -13.84 13.98 5.40
C VAL A 180 -13.75 15.49 5.57
N LEU A 181 -14.30 16.02 6.67
CA LEU A 181 -14.19 17.45 6.99
C LEU A 181 -12.72 17.88 7.11
N THR A 182 -11.92 17.12 7.85
CA THR A 182 -10.49 17.42 8.05
C THR A 182 -9.73 17.41 6.72
N HIS A 183 -9.97 16.42 5.86
CA HIS A 183 -9.41 16.40 4.50
C HIS A 183 -9.78 17.67 3.73
N ASN A 184 -11.06 18.01 3.68
CA ASN A 184 -11.55 19.11 2.85
C ASN A 184 -11.06 20.49 3.34
N THR A 185 -10.84 20.65 4.64
CA THR A 185 -10.30 21.89 5.24
C THR A 185 -8.78 21.97 5.27
N ASN A 186 -8.08 20.88 4.98
CA ASN A 186 -6.63 20.85 4.89
C ASN A 186 -6.22 21.08 3.43
N GLU A 187 -5.67 22.26 3.14
CA GLU A 187 -5.32 22.67 1.77
C GLU A 187 -4.31 21.72 1.12
N GLU A 188 -3.32 21.26 1.89
CA GLU A 188 -2.27 20.37 1.38
C GLU A 188 -2.84 19.02 0.91
N LEU A 189 -3.77 18.43 1.67
CA LEU A 189 -4.44 17.18 1.29
C LEU A 189 -5.45 17.37 0.17
N ASN A 190 -6.31 18.38 0.27
CA ASN A 190 -7.37 18.63 -0.70
C ASN A 190 -6.81 18.88 -2.11
N MET A 191 -5.70 19.62 -2.20
CA MET A 191 -5.04 19.87 -3.48
C MET A 191 -4.25 18.66 -4.00
N PHE A 192 -3.85 17.74 -3.13
CA PHE A 192 -3.00 16.62 -3.53
C PHE A 192 -3.79 15.35 -3.87
N TYR A 193 -4.88 15.06 -3.13
CA TYR A 193 -5.63 13.82 -3.25
C TYR A 193 -7.07 13.99 -3.75
N LYS A 194 -7.44 13.14 -4.71
CA LYS A 194 -8.83 12.79 -5.02
C LYS A 194 -9.33 11.78 -4.01
N VAL A 195 -10.46 12.09 -3.39
CA VAL A 195 -11.19 11.14 -2.54
C VAL A 195 -12.09 10.30 -3.43
N LEU A 196 -11.74 9.03 -3.63
CA LEU A 196 -12.49 8.09 -4.47
C LEU A 196 -13.65 7.44 -3.72
N SER A 197 -13.48 7.19 -2.42
CA SER A 197 -14.55 6.68 -1.56
C SER A 197 -14.44 7.17 -0.12
N THR A 198 -15.58 7.19 0.55
CA THR A 198 -15.72 7.43 1.99
C THR A 198 -16.42 6.26 2.67
N ASN A 199 -16.40 6.25 3.99
CA ASN A 199 -17.16 5.35 4.84
C ASN A 199 -17.58 6.08 6.13
N THR A 200 -18.46 5.46 6.92
CA THR A 200 -18.86 5.99 8.23
C THR A 200 -18.85 4.90 9.29
N ASP A 201 -18.45 5.26 10.52
CA ASP A 201 -18.59 4.42 11.70
C ASP A 201 -19.94 4.66 12.44
N GLY A 202 -20.85 5.42 11.81
CA GLY A 202 -22.11 5.88 12.39
C GLY A 202 -22.01 7.22 13.12
N LYS A 203 -20.81 7.78 13.30
CA LYS A 203 -20.57 9.10 13.92
C LYS A 203 -19.70 10.00 13.06
N VAL A 204 -18.61 9.47 12.54
CA VAL A 204 -17.63 10.16 11.71
C VAL A 204 -17.70 9.58 10.32
N GLU A 205 -17.86 10.45 9.32
CA GLU A 205 -17.57 10.11 7.93
C GLU A 205 -16.07 10.31 7.68
N PHE A 206 -15.42 9.28 7.13
CA PHE A 206 -13.98 9.24 6.91
C PHE A 206 -13.64 8.85 5.48
N VAL A 207 -12.51 9.35 5.01
CA VAL A 207 -11.93 9.00 3.70
C VAL A 207 -11.44 7.55 3.75
N SER A 208 -11.89 6.73 2.79
CA SER A 208 -11.51 5.31 2.74
C SER A 208 -10.64 4.94 1.55
N THR A 209 -10.71 5.69 0.44
CA THR A 209 -9.84 5.46 -0.73
C THR A 209 -9.37 6.77 -1.37
N VAL A 210 -8.04 6.87 -1.44
CA VAL A 210 -7.08 7.80 -2.05
C VAL A 210 -6.57 7.58 -3.47
N GLU A 211 -6.57 8.56 -4.37
CA GLU A 211 -5.47 8.68 -5.35
C GLU A 211 -5.00 10.13 -5.50
N ALA A 212 -3.71 10.37 -5.71
CA ALA A 212 -3.21 11.73 -5.92
C ALA A 212 -3.62 12.26 -7.32
N TYR A 213 -3.79 13.57 -7.48
CA TYR A 213 -4.18 14.14 -8.79
C TYR A 213 -3.12 13.86 -9.87
N ASP A 214 -1.88 14.29 -9.60
CA ASP A 214 -0.81 14.37 -10.62
C ASP A 214 0.37 13.42 -10.35
N SER A 215 0.30 12.60 -9.30
CA SER A 215 1.35 11.63 -8.93
C SER A 215 0.76 10.22 -8.78
N PRO A 216 1.52 9.15 -9.07
CA PRO A 216 1.07 7.77 -8.92
C PRO A 216 1.11 7.32 -7.44
N ILE A 217 0.43 8.06 -6.57
CA ILE A 217 0.34 7.79 -5.14
C ILE A 217 -1.10 7.42 -4.81
N TYR A 218 -1.25 6.28 -4.14
CA TYR A 218 -2.54 5.61 -3.93
C TYR A 218 -2.67 5.20 -2.47
N GLY A 219 -3.90 5.20 -1.94
CA GLY A 219 -4.12 4.81 -0.56
C GLY A 219 -5.48 4.18 -0.31
N THR A 220 -5.51 3.12 0.50
CA THR A 220 -6.73 2.52 1.05
C THR A 220 -6.65 2.52 2.56
N GLN A 221 -7.65 3.07 3.25
CA GLN A 221 -7.74 2.94 4.72
C GLN A 221 -8.05 1.49 5.14
N TRP A 222 -8.71 0.75 4.26
CA TRP A 222 -9.09 -0.65 4.39
C TRP A 222 -8.03 -1.59 3.79
N HIS A 223 -8.15 -2.88 4.09
CA HIS A 223 -7.17 -3.93 3.78
C HIS A 223 -7.59 -4.82 2.61
N PRO A 224 -7.22 -4.50 1.36
CA PRO A 224 -7.57 -5.32 0.20
C PRO A 224 -6.91 -6.70 0.23
N GLU A 225 -5.76 -6.85 0.87
CA GLU A 225 -5.00 -8.10 0.89
C GLU A 225 -5.65 -9.20 1.72
N LYS A 226 -6.49 -8.85 2.70
CA LYS A 226 -7.00 -9.82 3.68
C LYS A 226 -8.00 -10.79 3.09
N ASN A 227 -8.86 -10.33 2.17
CA ASN A 227 -9.97 -11.12 1.64
C ASN A 227 -9.52 -12.48 1.08
N ALA A 228 -8.37 -12.53 0.41
CA ALA A 228 -7.86 -13.76 -0.20
C ALA A 228 -6.85 -14.54 0.66
N PHE A 229 -6.26 -13.91 1.68
CA PHE A 229 -5.03 -14.42 2.29
C PHE A 229 -5.04 -14.54 3.81
N GLU A 230 -6.04 -13.98 4.51
CA GLU A 230 -6.12 -13.97 5.98
C GLU A 230 -7.45 -14.57 6.47
N TRP A 231 -7.41 -15.63 7.30
CA TRP A 231 -8.59 -16.37 7.75
C TRP A 231 -8.84 -16.28 9.26
N THR A 232 -8.18 -15.31 9.91
CA THR A 232 -8.04 -15.22 11.36
C THR A 232 -9.25 -14.64 12.08
N SER A 233 -10.16 -13.99 11.35
CA SER A 233 -11.32 -13.29 11.92
C SER A 233 -12.58 -13.54 11.07
N PRO A 234 -13.75 -13.76 11.70
CA PRO A 234 -14.99 -14.09 10.99
C PRO A 234 -15.61 -12.92 10.21
N TYR A 235 -15.18 -11.69 10.48
CA TYR A 235 -15.65 -10.51 9.77
C TYR A 235 -14.87 -10.22 8.48
N ILE A 236 -13.78 -10.95 8.20
CA ILE A 236 -13.00 -10.77 6.98
C ILE A 236 -13.85 -11.29 5.80
N PRO A 237 -14.10 -10.48 4.76
CA PRO A 237 -14.95 -10.89 3.66
C PRO A 237 -14.20 -11.85 2.73
N HIS A 238 -14.82 -13.01 2.47
CA HIS A 238 -14.29 -14.07 1.61
C HIS A 238 -15.21 -14.40 0.42
N SER A 239 -16.17 -13.52 0.10
CA SER A 239 -17.06 -13.71 -1.05
C SER A 239 -16.28 -13.66 -2.37
N PRO A 240 -16.76 -14.27 -3.47
CA PRO A 240 -16.10 -14.19 -4.77
C PRO A 240 -15.79 -12.75 -5.22
N SER A 241 -16.69 -11.80 -4.97
CA SER A 241 -16.48 -10.39 -5.27
C SER A 241 -15.41 -9.75 -4.37
N ALA A 242 -15.34 -10.12 -3.08
CA ALA A 242 -14.25 -9.70 -2.20
C ALA A 242 -12.87 -10.18 -2.71
N ILE A 243 -12.79 -11.42 -3.21
CA ILE A 243 -11.55 -11.97 -3.79
C ILE A 243 -11.18 -11.24 -5.09
N LYS A 244 -12.17 -10.99 -5.97
CA LYS A 244 -11.95 -10.21 -7.20
C LYS A 244 -11.42 -8.81 -6.86
N THR A 245 -12.00 -8.12 -5.87
CA THR A 245 -11.53 -6.81 -5.40
C THR A 245 -10.04 -6.82 -5.05
N THR A 246 -9.60 -7.83 -4.28
CA THR A 246 -8.17 -8.01 -3.96
C THR A 246 -7.32 -8.09 -5.23
N PHE A 247 -7.71 -8.95 -6.17
CA PHE A 247 -6.95 -9.14 -7.40
C PHE A 247 -6.91 -7.88 -8.26
N TYR A 248 -8.03 -7.19 -8.46
CA TYR A 248 -8.09 -6.01 -9.34
C TYR A 248 -7.29 -4.82 -8.79
N LEU A 249 -7.25 -4.61 -7.47
CA LEU A 249 -6.37 -3.60 -6.88
C LEU A 249 -4.90 -3.97 -6.99
N ALA A 250 -4.55 -5.25 -6.78
CA ALA A 250 -3.18 -5.72 -7.01
C ALA A 250 -2.77 -5.53 -8.47
N GLN A 251 -3.65 -5.93 -9.41
CA GLN A 251 -3.45 -5.78 -10.84
C GLN A 251 -3.20 -4.32 -11.21
N PHE A 252 -4.04 -3.41 -10.71
CA PHE A 252 -3.88 -1.98 -10.90
C PHE A 252 -2.49 -1.51 -10.42
N PHE A 253 -2.14 -1.76 -9.16
CA PHE A 253 -0.88 -1.26 -8.63
C PHE A 253 0.35 -1.88 -9.29
N VAL A 254 0.31 -3.17 -9.63
CA VAL A 254 1.38 -3.79 -10.41
C VAL A 254 1.47 -3.19 -11.81
N SER A 255 0.35 -2.86 -12.46
CA SER A 255 0.35 -2.18 -13.76
C SER A 255 1.00 -0.79 -13.71
N GLU A 256 0.86 -0.08 -12.59
CA GLU A 256 1.56 1.18 -12.34
C GLU A 256 3.07 0.95 -12.27
N ALA A 257 3.52 -0.08 -11.56
CA ALA A 257 4.94 -0.40 -11.43
C ALA A 257 5.58 -0.81 -12.77
N ARG A 258 4.79 -1.34 -13.73
CA ARG A 258 5.30 -1.66 -15.07
C ARG A 258 5.68 -0.42 -15.90
N LYS A 259 5.35 0.80 -15.45
CA LYS A 259 5.56 2.07 -16.18
C LYS A 259 6.95 2.70 -15.97
N ASN A 260 7.79 2.15 -15.09
CA ASN A 260 9.21 2.52 -15.01
C ASN A 260 10.16 1.34 -15.28
N PHE A 261 11.42 1.70 -15.49
CA PHE A 261 12.49 0.79 -15.93
C PHE A 261 13.64 0.72 -14.94
N HIS A 262 13.38 1.05 -13.66
CA HIS A 262 14.29 0.76 -12.57
C HIS A 262 14.62 -0.73 -12.55
N LYS A 263 15.87 -1.04 -12.19
CA LYS A 263 16.37 -2.41 -12.13
C LYS A 263 17.60 -2.46 -11.23
N PHE A 264 17.82 -3.63 -10.63
CA PHE A 264 19.07 -3.91 -9.94
C PHE A 264 20.26 -3.84 -10.90
N GLU A 265 21.44 -3.52 -10.36
CA GLU A 265 22.68 -3.43 -11.13
C GLU A 265 23.09 -4.79 -11.74
N SER A 266 22.74 -5.89 -11.07
CA SER A 266 23.01 -7.25 -11.52
C SER A 266 21.94 -8.24 -11.07
N GLU A 267 21.85 -9.38 -11.77
CA GLU A 267 20.97 -10.49 -11.40
C GLU A 267 21.33 -11.09 -10.02
N ASP A 268 22.61 -11.05 -9.63
CA ASP A 268 23.06 -11.52 -8.32
C ASP A 268 22.52 -10.63 -7.19
N GLU A 269 22.61 -9.31 -7.33
CA GLU A 269 22.02 -8.37 -6.37
C GLU A 269 20.50 -8.51 -6.31
N GLU A 270 19.83 -8.62 -7.46
CA GLU A 270 18.40 -8.88 -7.54
C GLU A 270 18.04 -10.16 -6.77
N SER A 271 18.72 -11.27 -7.06
CA SER A 271 18.44 -12.57 -6.47
C SER A 271 18.54 -12.56 -4.94
N LYS A 272 19.49 -11.79 -4.38
CA LYS A 272 19.72 -11.66 -2.93
C LYS A 272 18.71 -10.75 -2.24
N ALA A 273 18.14 -9.79 -2.96
CA ALA A 273 17.18 -8.84 -2.41
C ALA A 273 15.75 -9.40 -2.31
N LEU A 274 15.40 -10.40 -3.12
CA LEU A 274 14.02 -10.90 -3.22
C LEU A 274 13.53 -11.58 -1.94
N ILE A 275 12.20 -11.49 -1.73
CA ILE A 275 11.50 -12.14 -0.63
C ILE A 275 11.69 -13.66 -0.60
N TYR A 276 12.06 -14.28 -1.72
CA TYR A 276 12.32 -15.71 -1.86
C TYR A 276 13.47 -16.24 -0.99
N ASN A 277 14.32 -15.35 -0.47
CA ASN A 277 15.39 -15.70 0.47
C ASN A 277 14.89 -15.83 1.93
N TYR A 278 13.62 -15.54 2.19
CA TYR A 278 13.04 -15.48 3.52
C TYR A 278 11.95 -16.53 3.67
N ASN A 279 11.79 -17.07 4.87
CA ASN A 279 10.75 -18.05 5.19
C ASN A 279 9.74 -17.43 6.16
N PRO A 280 8.44 -17.41 5.84
CA PRO A 280 7.44 -16.92 6.77
C PRO A 280 7.18 -17.94 7.88
N VAL A 281 6.78 -17.45 9.05
CA VAL A 281 6.38 -18.25 10.20
C VAL A 281 4.86 -18.28 10.30
N PHE A 282 4.28 -19.44 10.60
CA PHE A 282 2.86 -19.56 10.89
C PHE A 282 2.51 -18.91 12.23
N THR A 283 1.62 -17.92 12.22
CA THR A 283 1.26 -17.07 13.36
C THR A 283 -0.25 -16.98 13.61
N GLY A 284 -1.08 -17.57 12.76
CA GLY A 284 -2.55 -17.49 12.84
C GLY A 284 -3.16 -17.75 14.23
N PRO A 285 -2.72 -18.75 15.02
CA PRO A 285 -3.32 -19.04 16.33
C PRO A 285 -3.10 -17.97 17.41
N LYS A 286 -2.19 -17.02 17.19
CA LYS A 286 -1.75 -16.04 18.20
C LYS A 286 -1.75 -14.60 17.70
N SER A 287 -2.14 -14.37 16.45
CA SER A 287 -2.10 -13.06 15.81
C SER A 287 -3.25 -12.91 14.83
N GLY A 288 -3.56 -11.67 14.42
CA GLY A 288 -4.53 -11.41 13.34
C GLY A 288 -3.99 -11.72 11.94
N LEU A 289 -2.88 -12.45 11.82
CA LEU A 289 -2.17 -12.74 10.57
C LEU A 289 -1.78 -14.22 10.50
N GLU A 290 -2.11 -14.91 9.41
CA GLU A 290 -1.80 -16.33 9.21
C GLU A 290 -0.29 -16.58 9.18
N GLN A 291 0.44 -15.74 8.45
CA GLN A 291 1.86 -15.89 8.24
C GLN A 291 2.58 -14.54 8.28
N ILE A 292 3.74 -14.53 8.92
CA ILE A 292 4.59 -13.33 9.04
C ILE A 292 6.02 -13.66 8.63
N TYR A 293 6.62 -12.81 7.79
CA TYR A 293 8.06 -12.76 7.62
C TYR A 293 8.67 -11.92 8.73
N PHE A 294 9.59 -12.50 9.49
CA PHE A 294 10.36 -11.77 10.51
C PHE A 294 11.76 -11.48 10.00
N PHE A 295 12.25 -10.29 10.35
CA PHE A 295 13.55 -9.80 9.93
C PHE A 295 14.36 -9.28 11.12
N ARG A 296 15.68 -9.30 10.94
CA ARG A 296 16.63 -8.64 11.82
C ARG A 296 17.08 -7.33 11.16
N CYS A 297 16.72 -6.22 11.78
CA CYS A 297 17.28 -4.90 11.50
C CYS A 297 18.30 -4.58 12.59
N PHE A 298 19.44 -4.01 12.20
CA PHE A 298 20.35 -3.38 13.15
C PHE A 298 19.77 -2.03 13.55
N THR A 299 19.79 -1.71 14.83
CA THR A 299 19.57 -0.33 15.28
C THR A 299 20.76 0.49 14.80
N LEU A 300 20.50 1.58 14.06
CA LEU A 300 21.49 2.63 13.91
C LEU A 300 21.67 3.23 15.31
N ASP A 301 22.87 3.14 15.87
CA ASP A 301 23.24 3.97 17.01
C ASP A 301 23.14 5.42 16.53
N ILE A 302 22.14 6.15 17.04
CA ILE A 302 21.89 7.56 16.74
C ILE A 302 22.77 8.40 17.66
#